data_AF-A0A7V5E781-F1
#
_entry.id   AF-A0A7V5E781-F1
#
_cell.length_a   1.000
_cell.length_b   1.000
_cell.length_c   1.000
_cell.angle_alpha   90.00
_cell.angle_beta   90.00
_cell.angle_gamma   90.00
#
_symmetry.space_group_name_H-M   'P 1'
#
loop_
_entity.id
_entity.type
_entity.pdbx_description
1 polymer ?
#
loop_
_entity_poly.entity_id
_entity_poly.type
_entity_poly.pdbx_seq_one_letter_code
_entity_poly.pdbx_strand_id
1 'polypeptide(L)'
;MNPYRFWKDQSPFFLKILLSLPAFAYGMIITLRNLCYEWGFFSVKKLPCPVISVGNISVGGTGKTPATIMLARFLQEFGLRPAILSRGYGRGNKSDRSVLVVGKGKGEDYLSVGDEPLLISRRLPDVPVLVGPSRFLSGKMAIEQWGIDVMILDDGFQHRKLHRDLDIVLIGHELPWPRPKLLPLGNLREPIEAIKRAQIIFFPSGHEENLSLFPFDPCKQFFFPVRLKPLEVKSGTGGSQPLHELSG
;
A
#
# COMPACT_ATOMS: atom_id res chain seq x y z
N MET A 1 0.53 -21.77 7.82
CA MET A 1 -0.01 -22.28 6.54
C MET A 1 0.11 -21.17 5.51
N ASN A 2 0.95 -21.32 4.48
CA ASN A 2 1.19 -20.26 3.51
C ASN A 2 -0.09 -20.00 2.68
N PRO A 3 -0.81 -18.88 2.87
CA PRO A 3 -2.08 -18.61 2.18
C PRO A 3 -1.91 -18.47 0.67
N TYR A 4 -0.67 -18.28 0.19
CA TYR A 4 -0.33 -18.12 -1.22
C TYR A 4 -0.37 -19.45 -1.99
N ARG A 5 -0.27 -20.60 -1.31
CA ARG A 5 -0.35 -21.92 -1.94
C ARG A 5 -1.77 -22.24 -2.43
N PHE A 6 -2.78 -21.59 -1.86
CA PHE A 6 -4.19 -21.72 -2.25
C PHE A 6 -4.47 -21.17 -3.66
N TRP A 7 -3.82 -20.06 -4.02
CA TRP A 7 -4.01 -19.36 -5.29
C TRP A 7 -3.15 -19.92 -6.42
N LYS A 8 -2.07 -20.64 -6.12
CA LYS A 8 -1.17 -21.29 -7.09
C LYS A 8 -1.72 -22.62 -7.64
N ASP A 9 -3.02 -22.65 -7.91
CA ASP A 9 -3.69 -23.67 -8.72
C ASP A 9 -3.90 -25.08 -8.09
N GLN A 10 -3.44 -25.35 -6.86
CA GLN A 10 -3.63 -26.66 -6.19
C GLN A 10 -4.97 -26.84 -5.45
N SER A 11 -5.92 -25.91 -5.58
CA SER A 11 -7.24 -26.04 -4.97
C SER A 11 -8.15 -26.96 -5.80
N PRO A 12 -8.92 -27.88 -5.16
CA PRO A 12 -9.84 -28.78 -5.87
C PRO A 12 -10.83 -28.01 -6.74
N PHE A 13 -11.19 -28.56 -7.91
CA PHE A 13 -12.12 -27.91 -8.85
C PHE A 13 -13.45 -27.50 -8.19
N PHE A 14 -14.01 -28.36 -7.34
CA PHE A 14 -15.23 -28.08 -6.58
C PHE A 14 -15.09 -26.85 -5.67
N LEU A 15 -13.93 -26.67 -5.04
CA LEU A 15 -13.67 -25.51 -4.18
C LEU A 15 -13.57 -24.21 -4.99
N LYS A 16 -13.03 -24.27 -6.22
CA LYS A 16 -13.01 -23.13 -7.15
C LYS A 16 -14.42 -22.72 -7.58
N ILE A 17 -15.32 -23.68 -7.79
CA ILE A 17 -16.74 -23.40 -8.06
C ILE A 17 -17.40 -22.77 -6.83
N LEU A 18 -17.21 -23.36 -5.66
CA LEU A 18 -17.78 -22.85 -4.41
C LEU A 18 -17.36 -21.41 -4.13
N LEU A 19 -16.11 -21.06 -4.40
CA LEU A 19 -15.57 -19.70 -4.18
C LEU A 19 -15.89 -18.72 -5.32
N SER A 20 -16.41 -19.19 -6.45
CA SER A 20 -16.73 -18.31 -7.59
C SER A 20 -17.85 -17.32 -7.28
N LEU A 21 -18.91 -17.77 -6.60
CA LEU A 21 -20.04 -16.92 -6.19
C LEU A 21 -19.61 -15.83 -5.19
N PRO A 22 -18.89 -16.15 -4.08
CA PRO A 22 -18.31 -15.13 -3.21
C PRO A 22 -17.38 -14.15 -3.93
N ALA A 23 -16.55 -14.62 -4.86
CA ALA A 23 -15.62 -13.76 -5.59
C ALA A 23 -16.34 -12.80 -6.54
N PHE A 24 -17.40 -13.27 -7.20
CA PHE A 24 -18.25 -12.44 -8.04
C PHE A 24 -18.97 -11.36 -7.21
N ALA A 25 -19.59 -11.75 -6.09
CA ALA A 25 -20.25 -10.82 -5.18
C ALA A 25 -19.26 -9.77 -4.62
N TYR A 26 -18.05 -10.21 -4.22
CA TYR A 26 -16.97 -9.31 -3.80
C TYR A 26 -16.60 -8.32 -4.90
N GLY A 27 -16.41 -8.81 -6.13
CA GLY A 27 -16.10 -7.96 -7.28
C GLY A 27 -17.20 -6.93 -7.58
N MET A 28 -18.47 -7.32 -7.50
CA MET A 28 -19.60 -6.40 -7.65
C MET A 28 -19.57 -5.30 -6.59
N ILE A 29 -19.39 -5.65 -5.31
CA ILE A 29 -19.34 -4.70 -4.20
C ILE A 29 -18.19 -3.69 -4.39
N ILE A 30 -17.00 -4.18 -4.74
CA ILE A 30 -15.82 -3.32 -4.95
C ILE A 30 -16.02 -2.42 -6.18
N THR A 31 -16.57 -2.95 -7.27
CA THR A 31 -16.85 -2.18 -8.49
C THR A 31 -17.88 -1.10 -8.22
N LEU A 32 -19.00 -1.43 -7.57
CA LEU A 32 -20.03 -0.47 -7.19
C LEU A 32 -19.46 0.62 -6.27
N ARG A 33 -18.69 0.22 -5.25
CA ARG A 33 -17.98 1.17 -4.38
C ARG A 33 -17.09 2.12 -5.19
N ASN A 34 -16.37 1.60 -6.19
CA ASN A 34 -15.49 2.40 -7.03
C ASN A 34 -16.26 3.40 -7.91
N LEU A 35 -17.38 2.97 -8.49
CA LEU A 35 -18.29 3.85 -9.24
C LEU A 35 -18.88 4.94 -8.34
N CYS A 36 -19.28 4.62 -7.10
CA CYS A 36 -19.78 5.63 -6.17
C CYS A 36 -18.75 6.72 -5.84
N TYR A 37 -17.44 6.40 -5.80
CA TYR A 37 -16.41 7.43 -5.67
C TYR A 37 -16.21 8.23 -6.96
N GLU A 38 -16.35 7.61 -8.13
CA GLU A 38 -16.21 8.29 -9.43
C GLU A 38 -17.37 9.23 -9.73
N TRP A 39 -18.59 8.84 -9.36
CA TRP A 39 -19.79 9.68 -9.47
C TRP A 39 -19.91 10.73 -8.35
N GLY A 40 -18.95 10.78 -7.42
CA GLY A 40 -18.95 11.77 -6.33
C GLY A 40 -19.99 11.53 -5.23
N PHE A 41 -20.59 10.33 -5.16
CA PHE A 41 -21.55 9.98 -4.11
C PHE A 41 -20.89 9.90 -2.72
N PHE A 42 -19.62 9.49 -2.66
CA PHE A 42 -18.85 9.48 -1.42
C PHE A 42 -17.98 10.73 -1.27
N SER A 43 -18.00 11.31 -0.07
CA SER A 43 -17.16 12.47 0.28
C SER A 43 -15.67 12.12 0.24
N VAL A 44 -14.91 12.89 -0.54
CA VAL A 44 -13.46 12.84 -0.62
C VAL A 44 -12.91 14.13 0.00
N LYS A 45 -12.03 14.00 0.99
CA LYS A 45 -11.39 15.15 1.64
C LYS A 45 -10.05 15.45 0.97
N LYS A 46 -9.66 16.72 0.88
CA LYS A 46 -8.38 17.15 0.30
C LYS A 46 -7.54 17.88 1.35
N LEU A 47 -6.25 17.53 1.44
CA LEU A 47 -5.28 18.26 2.25
C LEU A 47 -4.73 19.47 1.47
N PRO A 48 -4.23 20.51 2.16
CA PRO A 48 -3.69 21.69 1.49
C PRO A 48 -2.31 21.46 0.85
N CYS A 49 -1.67 20.31 1.09
CA CYS A 49 -0.43 19.88 0.44
C CYS A 49 -0.65 18.66 -0.47
N PRO A 50 0.27 18.40 -1.43
CA PRO A 50 0.20 17.23 -2.29
C PRO A 50 0.21 15.91 -1.50
N VAL A 51 -0.60 14.95 -1.96
CA VAL A 51 -0.71 13.62 -1.38
C VAL A 51 -0.35 12.56 -2.43
N ILE A 52 0.69 11.79 -2.17
CA ILE A 52 1.15 10.67 -3.00
C ILE A 52 0.73 9.36 -2.34
N SER A 53 0.04 8.49 -3.05
CA SER A 53 -0.31 7.15 -2.58
C SER A 53 0.65 6.12 -3.14
N VAL A 54 1.22 5.30 -2.26
CA VAL A 54 1.96 4.09 -2.61
C VAL A 54 1.08 2.90 -2.24
N GLY A 55 0.73 2.07 -3.21
CA GLY A 55 -0.15 0.95 -2.95
C GLY A 55 -0.02 -0.20 -3.93
N ASN A 56 -0.97 -1.12 -3.85
CA ASN A 56 -1.05 -2.29 -4.72
C ASN A 56 -2.51 -2.67 -4.99
N ILE A 57 -2.70 -3.55 -5.97
CA ILE A 57 -4.01 -4.11 -6.32
C ILE A 57 -4.22 -5.53 -5.77
N SER A 58 -3.20 -6.16 -5.17
CA SER A 58 -3.25 -7.54 -4.70
C SER A 58 -2.92 -7.70 -3.21
N VAL A 59 -3.27 -8.84 -2.63
CA VAL A 59 -2.79 -9.29 -1.32
C VAL A 59 -1.46 -10.01 -1.52
N GLY A 60 -0.44 -9.58 -0.78
CA GLY A 60 0.91 -10.12 -0.88
C GLY A 60 1.97 -9.05 -0.63
N GLY A 61 3.21 -9.49 -0.52
CA GLY A 61 4.38 -8.64 -0.32
C GLY A 61 4.80 -7.95 -1.61
N THR A 62 4.11 -6.90 -2.03
CA THR A 62 4.42 -6.18 -3.28
C THR A 62 5.53 -5.12 -3.13
N GLY A 63 6.28 -5.13 -2.03
CA GLY A 63 7.36 -4.18 -1.77
C GLY A 63 6.94 -2.72 -1.53
N LYS A 64 5.68 -2.48 -1.14
CA LYS A 64 5.16 -1.12 -0.86
C LYS A 64 6.00 -0.39 0.19
N THR A 65 6.26 -1.02 1.34
CA THR A 65 7.03 -0.40 2.42
C THR A 65 8.43 0.06 1.97
N PRO A 66 9.25 -0.77 1.27
CA PRO A 66 10.49 -0.28 0.66
C PRO A 66 10.28 0.89 -0.31
N ALA A 67 9.25 0.87 -1.14
CA ALA A 67 8.96 1.95 -2.08
C ALA A 67 8.54 3.24 -1.37
N THR A 68 7.72 3.16 -0.32
CA THR A 68 7.36 4.27 0.56
C THR A 68 8.61 4.89 1.18
N ILE A 69 9.54 4.07 1.68
CA ILE A 69 10.80 4.54 2.27
C ILE A 69 11.67 5.24 1.23
N MET A 70 11.82 4.66 0.04
CA MET A 70 12.60 5.23 -1.05
C MET A 70 12.00 6.57 -1.52
N LEU A 71 10.68 6.64 -1.69
CA LEU A 71 9.98 7.86 -2.07
C LEU A 71 10.17 8.96 -1.02
N ALA A 72 10.06 8.64 0.27
CA ALA A 72 10.27 9.61 1.33
C ALA A 72 11.69 10.20 1.28
N ARG A 73 12.72 9.36 1.11
CA ARG A 73 14.11 9.82 0.99
C ARG A 73 14.32 10.69 -0.25
N PHE A 74 13.80 10.24 -1.40
CA PHE A 74 13.84 11.00 -2.63
C PHE A 74 13.24 12.40 -2.43
N LEU A 75 12.06 12.52 -1.81
CA LEU A 75 11.45 13.83 -1.55
C LEU A 75 12.29 14.69 -0.59
N GLN A 76 12.92 14.10 0.43
CA GLN A 76 13.84 14.81 1.32
C GLN A 76 15.09 15.33 0.59
N GLU A 77 15.66 14.55 -0.33
CA GLU A 77 16.80 14.96 -1.16
C GLU A 77 16.47 16.17 -2.05
N PHE A 78 15.19 16.30 -2.44
CA PHE A 78 14.68 17.48 -3.15
C PHE A 78 14.29 18.66 -2.23
N GLY A 79 14.61 18.57 -0.92
CA GLY A 79 14.36 19.63 0.05
C GLY A 79 12.92 19.70 0.57
N LEU A 80 12.08 18.70 0.27
CA LEU A 80 10.72 18.62 0.81
C LEU A 80 10.71 17.98 2.20
N ARG A 81 9.63 18.22 2.94
CA ARG A 81 9.37 17.69 4.28
C ARG A 81 8.21 16.70 4.20
N PRO A 82 8.48 15.42 3.90
CA PRO A 82 7.43 14.41 3.81
C PRO A 82 6.92 13.97 5.19
N ALA A 83 5.69 13.49 5.23
CA ALA A 83 5.17 12.64 6.30
C ALA A 83 4.48 11.41 5.74
N ILE A 84 4.52 10.31 6.49
CA ILE A 84 3.91 9.05 6.09
C ILE A 84 2.64 8.83 6.89
N LEU A 85 1.53 8.56 6.22
CA LEU A 85 0.27 8.19 6.83
C LEU A 85 0.04 6.69 6.63
N SER A 86 0.01 5.94 7.72
CA SER A 86 -0.17 4.49 7.71
C SER A 86 -1.47 4.06 8.39
N ARG A 87 -1.90 2.84 8.06
CA ARG A 87 -3.08 2.18 8.62
C ARG A 87 -2.89 1.71 10.06
N GLY A 88 -1.67 1.35 10.45
CA GLY A 88 -1.41 0.63 11.69
C GLY A 88 -1.93 -0.80 11.64
N TYR A 89 -1.52 -1.59 10.64
CA TYR A 89 -1.84 -3.02 10.61
C TYR A 89 -1.17 -3.72 11.81
N GLY A 90 -1.88 -4.63 12.48
CA GLY A 90 -1.35 -5.36 13.65
C GLY A 90 -1.51 -4.67 15.02
N ARG A 91 -2.22 -3.53 15.13
CA ARG A 91 -2.47 -2.89 16.43
C ARG A 91 -3.33 -3.79 17.35
N GLY A 92 -2.83 -4.03 18.57
CA GLY A 92 -3.56 -4.74 19.63
C GLY A 92 -4.78 -3.97 20.16
N ASN A 93 -4.69 -2.63 20.24
CA ASN A 93 -5.77 -1.76 20.72
C ASN A 93 -6.40 -0.95 19.57
N LYS A 94 -7.49 -1.46 19.00
CA LYS A 94 -8.31 -0.78 17.97
C LYS A 94 -9.28 0.26 18.52
N SER A 95 -9.47 0.31 19.84
CA SER A 95 -10.42 1.21 20.53
C SER A 95 -9.91 2.66 20.63
N ASP A 96 -8.61 2.86 20.56
CA ASP A 96 -8.04 4.20 20.65
C ASP A 96 -8.12 4.92 19.30
N ARG A 97 -8.85 6.03 19.29
CA ARG A 97 -9.05 6.91 18.12
C ARG A 97 -7.91 7.94 17.97
N SER A 98 -6.93 7.92 18.86
CA SER A 98 -5.77 8.78 18.81
C SER A 98 -4.95 8.57 17.53
N VAL A 99 -4.27 9.65 17.12
CA VAL A 99 -3.22 9.59 16.10
C VAL A 99 -1.91 9.36 16.84
N LEU A 100 -1.27 8.22 16.59
CA LEU A 100 0.06 7.90 17.08
C LEU A 100 1.10 8.48 16.11
N VAL A 101 2.22 8.97 16.64
CA VAL A 101 3.28 9.64 15.90
C VAL A 101 4.60 8.95 16.19
N VAL A 102 5.04 8.15 15.22
CA VAL A 102 6.27 7.37 15.32
C VAL A 102 7.40 8.11 14.60
N GLY A 103 8.52 8.30 15.28
CA GLY A 103 9.67 9.05 14.76
C GLY A 103 9.71 10.51 15.24
N LYS A 104 10.80 11.23 14.93
CA LYS A 104 11.04 12.61 15.36
C LYS A 104 11.12 12.82 16.90
N GLY A 105 11.83 11.93 17.58
CA GLY A 105 12.28 12.15 18.97
C GLY A 105 11.23 11.95 20.08
N LYS A 106 9.99 11.58 19.77
CA LYS A 106 9.02 11.14 20.78
C LYS A 106 9.10 9.63 20.96
N GLY A 107 9.42 9.20 22.18
CA GLY A 107 9.39 7.79 22.56
C GLY A 107 7.95 7.31 22.59
N GLU A 108 7.57 6.45 21.64
CA GLU A 108 6.25 5.81 21.65
C GLU A 108 6.38 4.32 21.96
N ASP A 109 5.36 3.82 22.66
CA ASP A 109 5.22 2.45 23.12
C ASP A 109 5.03 1.50 21.92
N TYR A 110 6.11 0.78 21.59
CA TYR A 110 6.26 -0.10 20.43
C TYR A 110 5.11 -1.11 20.26
N LEU A 111 4.46 -1.52 21.35
CA LEU A 111 3.35 -2.48 21.35
C LEU A 111 2.05 -1.91 20.75
N SER A 112 1.90 -0.59 20.70
CA SER A 112 0.63 0.08 20.34
C SER A 112 0.51 0.50 18.87
N VAL A 113 1.62 0.51 18.14
CA VAL A 113 1.78 1.12 16.80
C VAL A 113 1.66 0.11 15.65
N GLY A 114 2.06 -1.15 15.89
CA GLY A 114 2.17 -2.21 14.88
C GLY A 114 3.55 -2.24 14.20
N ASP A 115 3.87 -3.36 13.56
CA ASP A 115 5.23 -3.64 13.07
C ASP A 115 5.63 -2.82 11.84
N GLU A 116 4.69 -2.60 10.91
CA GLU A 116 4.97 -1.87 9.67
C GLU A 116 5.31 -0.38 9.88
N PRO A 117 4.52 0.42 10.63
CA PRO A 117 4.86 1.82 10.86
C PRO A 117 6.16 1.98 11.66
N LEU A 118 6.44 1.05 12.56
CA LEU A 118 7.67 1.01 13.33
C LEU A 118 8.90 0.76 12.44
N LEU A 119 8.80 -0.20 11.52
CA LEU A 119 9.87 -0.47 10.56
C LEU A 119 10.17 0.78 9.73
N ILE A 120 9.13 1.48 9.26
CA ILE A 120 9.27 2.70 8.48
C ILE A 120 9.98 3.78 9.30
N SER A 121 9.53 4.06 10.52
CA SER A 121 10.12 5.15 11.34
C SER A 121 11.59 4.87 11.69
N ARG A 122 11.96 3.61 11.97
CA ARG A 122 13.35 3.22 12.21
C ARG A 122 14.25 3.49 11.00
N ARG A 123 13.71 3.42 9.78
CA ARG A 123 14.45 3.66 8.53
C ARG A 123 14.46 5.13 8.10
N LEU A 124 13.56 5.93 8.68
CA LEU A 124 13.35 7.34 8.39
C LEU A 124 13.19 8.11 9.71
N PRO A 125 14.26 8.25 10.51
CA PRO A 125 14.18 8.87 11.85
C PRO A 125 13.65 10.31 11.81
N ASP A 126 13.88 11.02 10.71
CA ASP A 126 13.50 12.42 10.51
C ASP A 126 12.14 12.62 9.83
N VAL A 127 11.48 11.53 9.40
CA VAL A 127 10.17 11.58 8.74
C VAL A 127 9.10 11.12 9.74
N PRO A 128 8.12 11.98 10.09
CA PRO A 128 7.06 11.56 10.98
C PRO A 128 6.17 10.51 10.29
N VAL A 129 5.94 9.40 11.01
CA VAL A 129 5.02 8.33 10.58
C VAL A 129 3.79 8.39 11.48
N LEU A 130 2.64 8.70 10.88
CA LEU A 130 1.39 8.88 11.61
C LEU A 130 0.48 7.67 11.40
N VAL A 131 -0.02 7.15 12.51
CA VAL A 131 -0.93 6.02 12.53
C VAL A 131 -2.25 6.44 13.17
N GLY A 132 -3.32 6.45 12.39
CA GLY A 132 -4.62 6.89 12.87
C GLY A 132 -5.79 6.40 12.04
N PRO A 133 -7.01 6.41 12.62
CA PRO A 133 -8.22 5.96 11.94
C PRO A 133 -8.58 6.85 10.75
N SER A 134 -8.18 8.12 10.76
CA SER A 134 -8.47 9.11 9.72
C SER A 134 -7.19 9.72 9.15
N ARG A 135 -6.90 9.41 7.88
CA ARG A 135 -5.70 9.92 7.18
C ARG A 135 -5.76 11.43 7.01
N PHE A 136 -6.96 11.97 6.82
CA PHE A 136 -7.17 13.41 6.74
C PHE A 136 -6.82 14.12 8.04
N LEU A 137 -7.24 13.59 9.20
CA LEU A 137 -6.94 14.22 10.49
C LEU A 137 -5.46 14.09 10.84
N SER A 138 -4.88 12.90 10.62
CA SER A 138 -3.43 12.71 10.77
C SER A 138 -2.63 13.65 9.88
N GLY A 139 -3.00 13.76 8.60
CA GLY A 139 -2.36 14.69 7.65
C GLY A 139 -2.46 16.15 8.09
N LYS A 140 -3.64 16.61 8.52
CA LYS A 140 -3.79 17.97 9.06
C LYS A 140 -2.88 18.23 10.25
N MET A 141 -2.87 17.31 11.23
CA MET A 141 -2.01 17.42 12.40
C MET A 141 -0.54 17.49 11.99
N ALA A 142 -0.12 16.71 10.99
CA ALA A 142 1.25 16.71 10.53
C ALA A 142 1.67 18.05 9.89
N ILE A 143 0.78 18.67 9.11
CA ILE A 143 0.99 19.99 8.52
C ILE A 143 1.11 21.05 9.63
N GLU A 144 0.18 21.05 10.58
CA GLU A 144 0.12 22.04 11.65
C GLU A 144 1.30 21.95 12.63
N GLN A 145 1.72 20.73 12.99
CA GLN A 145 2.75 20.53 14.01
C GLN A 145 4.18 20.55 13.47
N TRP A 146 4.40 20.10 12.24
CA TRP A 146 5.76 19.93 11.68
C TRP A 146 5.99 20.64 10.35
N GLY A 147 4.99 21.37 9.84
CA GLY A 147 5.11 22.10 8.59
C GLY A 147 5.26 21.18 7.38
N ILE A 148 4.67 19.99 7.41
CA ILE A 148 4.79 19.02 6.32
C ILE A 148 4.20 19.58 5.03
N ASP A 149 4.95 19.46 3.94
CA ASP A 149 4.61 20.02 2.62
C ASP A 149 4.33 18.94 1.56
N VAL A 150 4.50 17.66 1.90
CA VAL A 150 4.05 16.52 1.07
C VAL A 150 3.66 15.32 1.94
N MET A 151 2.58 14.63 1.58
CA MET A 151 2.11 13.43 2.29
C MET A 151 2.32 12.18 1.46
N ILE A 152 2.70 11.08 2.12
CA ILE A 152 2.80 9.75 1.51
C ILE A 152 1.82 8.82 2.21
N LEU A 153 0.90 8.20 1.47
CA LEU A 153 0.01 7.15 1.98
C LEU A 153 0.66 5.79 1.76
N ASP A 154 0.98 5.11 2.86
CA ASP A 154 1.44 3.72 2.79
C ASP A 154 0.24 2.76 2.71
N ASP A 155 0.23 1.91 1.69
CA ASP A 155 -0.93 1.11 1.26
C ASP A 155 -2.16 1.99 0.97
N GLY A 156 -1.96 3.09 0.25
CA GLY A 156 -2.98 4.13 0.03
C GLY A 156 -4.01 3.85 -1.06
N PHE A 157 -3.76 2.88 -1.96
CA PHE A 157 -4.51 2.77 -3.21
C PHE A 157 -6.03 2.54 -3.04
N GLN A 158 -6.43 1.71 -2.07
CA GLN A 158 -7.85 1.50 -1.75
C GLN A 158 -8.45 2.63 -0.87
N HIS A 159 -7.65 3.55 -0.37
CA HIS A 159 -8.07 4.62 0.54
C HIS A 159 -8.57 5.86 -0.21
N ARG A 160 -9.73 5.73 -0.87
CA ARG A 160 -10.32 6.79 -1.70
C ARG A 160 -10.97 7.96 -0.95
N LYS A 161 -11.07 7.89 0.39
CA LYS A 161 -11.67 8.97 1.22
C LYS A 161 -10.78 10.22 1.32
N LEU A 162 -9.49 10.08 1.00
CA LEU A 162 -8.54 11.18 0.92
C LEU A 162 -8.14 11.35 -0.54
N HIS A 163 -8.18 12.59 -1.03
CA HIS A 163 -7.70 12.97 -2.35
C HIS A 163 -6.21 12.65 -2.46
N ARG A 164 -5.81 12.07 -3.58
CA ARG A 164 -4.41 11.84 -3.94
C ARG A 164 -4.13 12.57 -5.24
N ASP A 165 -3.02 13.29 -5.27
CA ASP A 165 -2.56 14.02 -6.45
C ASP A 165 -1.70 13.10 -7.34
N LEU A 166 -1.13 12.04 -6.77
CA LEU A 166 -0.40 11.00 -7.48
C LEU A 166 -0.65 9.62 -6.85
N ASP A 167 -0.97 8.63 -7.67
CA ASP A 167 -1.06 7.22 -7.29
C ASP A 167 0.05 6.41 -7.97
N ILE A 168 0.87 5.80 -7.12
CA ILE A 168 1.92 4.84 -7.47
C ILE A 168 1.44 3.44 -7.07
N VAL A 169 1.37 2.54 -8.05
CA VAL A 169 0.97 1.14 -7.83
C VAL A 169 2.14 0.20 -8.07
N LEU A 170 2.38 -0.68 -7.11
CA LEU A 170 3.33 -1.77 -7.21
C LEU A 170 2.59 -3.08 -7.52
N ILE A 171 2.94 -3.70 -8.63
CA ILE A 171 2.51 -5.04 -8.99
C ILE A 171 3.54 -6.02 -8.42
N GLY A 172 3.10 -7.00 -7.63
CA GLY A 172 3.98 -8.03 -7.07
C GLY A 172 4.30 -9.13 -8.08
N HIS A 173 5.41 -9.84 -7.86
CA HIS A 173 5.78 -11.05 -8.61
C HIS A 173 4.75 -12.18 -8.42
N GLU A 174 4.00 -12.17 -7.32
CA GLU A 174 3.04 -13.23 -6.98
C GLU A 174 1.66 -13.05 -7.61
N LEU A 175 1.48 -12.14 -8.56
CA LEU A 175 0.23 -12.09 -9.33
C LEU A 175 0.09 -13.40 -10.13
N PRO A 176 -1.03 -14.13 -10.01
CA PRO A 176 -1.25 -15.35 -10.78
C PRO A 176 -1.52 -15.00 -12.24
N TRP A 177 -0.45 -14.91 -13.01
CA TRP A 177 -0.48 -14.77 -14.47
C TRP A 177 -0.97 -16.06 -15.14
N PRO A 178 -1.66 -15.98 -16.29
CA PRO A 178 -2.15 -14.78 -16.98
C PRO A 178 -3.57 -14.37 -16.55
N ARG A 179 -4.20 -15.09 -15.61
CA ARG A 179 -5.61 -14.88 -15.22
C ARG A 179 -5.69 -14.49 -13.75
N PRO A 180 -5.38 -13.24 -13.39
CA PRO A 180 -5.48 -12.83 -12.01
C PRO A 180 -6.95 -12.71 -11.62
N LYS A 181 -7.28 -13.23 -10.43
CA LYS A 181 -8.65 -13.30 -9.93
C LYS A 181 -8.81 -12.49 -8.66
N LEU A 182 -10.02 -11.96 -8.47
CA LEU A 182 -10.43 -11.29 -7.24
C LEU A 182 -10.48 -12.24 -6.06
N LEU A 183 -10.29 -11.71 -4.86
CA LEU A 183 -10.60 -12.42 -3.63
C LEU A 183 -12.08 -12.88 -3.62
N PRO A 184 -12.40 -14.06 -3.03
CA PRO A 184 -11.49 -15.10 -2.55
C PRO A 184 -11.26 -16.19 -3.63
N LEU A 185 -11.13 -15.86 -4.91
CA LEU A 185 -10.74 -16.81 -5.97
C LEU A 185 -9.31 -16.57 -6.52
N GLY A 186 -8.74 -15.39 -6.28
CA GLY A 186 -7.33 -15.05 -6.46
C GLY A 186 -6.87 -14.07 -5.39
N ASN A 187 -5.73 -13.42 -5.62
CA ASN A 187 -5.16 -12.47 -4.68
C ASN A 187 -5.47 -11.01 -4.99
N LEU A 188 -6.28 -10.68 -6.02
CA LEU A 188 -6.62 -9.28 -6.30
C LEU A 188 -7.63 -8.73 -5.27
N ARG A 189 -7.31 -7.57 -4.71
CA ARG A 189 -8.18 -6.76 -3.82
C ARG A 189 -9.17 -5.90 -4.62
N GLU A 190 -8.81 -5.55 -5.84
CA GLU A 190 -9.63 -4.74 -6.74
C GLU A 190 -9.56 -5.30 -8.17
N PRO A 191 -10.58 -5.04 -9.01
CA PRO A 191 -10.54 -5.42 -10.41
C PRO A 191 -9.30 -4.83 -11.10
N ILE A 192 -8.81 -5.48 -12.15
CA ILE A 192 -7.60 -5.04 -12.87
C ILE A 192 -7.79 -3.61 -13.41
N GLU A 193 -9.01 -3.25 -13.79
CA GLU A 193 -9.43 -1.94 -14.27
C GLU A 193 -9.14 -0.82 -13.26
N ALA A 194 -9.09 -1.13 -11.96
CA ALA A 194 -8.74 -0.15 -10.95
C ALA A 194 -7.35 0.46 -11.17
N ILE A 195 -6.45 -0.25 -11.88
CA ILE A 195 -5.11 0.25 -12.20
C ILE A 195 -5.13 1.53 -13.02
N LYS A 196 -6.20 1.80 -13.80
CA LYS A 196 -6.37 3.05 -14.57
C LYS A 196 -6.29 4.31 -13.72
N ARG A 197 -6.52 4.20 -12.40
CA ARG A 197 -6.42 5.30 -11.45
C ARG A 197 -4.97 5.69 -11.12
N ALA A 198 -4.02 4.78 -11.34
CA ALA A 198 -2.61 5.04 -11.08
C ALA A 198 -1.98 5.85 -12.20
N GLN A 199 -1.06 6.75 -11.87
CA GLN A 199 -0.24 7.46 -12.86
C GLN A 199 1.10 6.77 -13.05
N ILE A 200 1.62 6.10 -12.01
CA ILE A 200 2.90 5.38 -12.08
C ILE A 200 2.67 3.93 -11.64
N ILE A 201 3.14 3.01 -12.45
CA ILE A 201 3.03 1.58 -12.19
C ILE A 201 4.42 0.98 -12.23
N PHE A 202 4.84 0.46 -11.07
CA PHE A 202 6.03 -0.35 -10.94
C PHE A 202 5.64 -1.81 -11.12
N PHE A 203 6.28 -2.47 -12.08
CA PHE A 203 6.03 -3.86 -12.39
C PHE A 203 7.30 -4.69 -12.24
N PRO A 204 7.19 -5.98 -11.89
CA PRO A 204 8.36 -6.81 -11.71
C PRO A 204 9.09 -7.06 -13.03
N SER A 205 10.42 -6.84 -13.05
CA SER A 205 11.24 -7.16 -14.24
C SER A 205 11.14 -8.64 -14.62
N GLY A 206 11.15 -8.94 -15.91
CA GLY A 206 11.02 -10.30 -16.45
C GLY A 206 9.58 -10.78 -16.63
N HIS A 207 8.60 -9.89 -16.46
CA HIS A 207 7.18 -10.14 -16.71
C HIS A 207 6.55 -9.08 -17.63
N GLU A 208 7.38 -8.42 -18.46
CA GLU A 208 6.99 -7.36 -19.39
C GLU A 208 5.87 -7.82 -20.36
N GLU A 209 5.89 -9.08 -20.76
CA GLU A 209 4.87 -9.72 -21.61
C GLU A 209 3.44 -9.61 -21.04
N ASN A 210 3.32 -9.57 -19.71
CA ASN A 210 2.04 -9.49 -19.00
C ASN A 210 1.49 -8.05 -18.93
N LEU A 211 2.23 -7.04 -19.38
CA LEU A 211 1.74 -5.66 -19.46
C LEU A 211 0.50 -5.54 -20.33
N SER A 212 0.40 -6.38 -21.36
CA SER A 212 -0.76 -6.47 -22.26
C SER A 212 -2.08 -6.86 -21.55
N LEU A 213 -2.00 -7.44 -20.35
CA LEU A 213 -3.17 -7.83 -19.55
C LEU A 213 -3.77 -6.66 -18.78
N PHE A 214 -3.04 -5.56 -18.61
CA PHE A 214 -3.56 -4.38 -17.94
C PHE A 214 -4.19 -3.43 -18.96
N PRO A 215 -5.32 -2.79 -18.60
CA PRO A 215 -5.93 -1.81 -19.45
C PRO A 215 -5.15 -0.50 -19.37
N PHE A 216 -4.06 -0.46 -20.14
CA PHE A 216 -3.08 0.61 -20.20
C PHE A 216 -3.62 1.85 -20.93
N ASP A 217 -3.43 3.02 -20.33
CA ASP A 217 -3.59 4.32 -21.01
C ASP A 217 -2.20 4.99 -21.14
N PRO A 218 -1.52 4.90 -22.31
CA PRO A 218 -0.18 5.44 -22.50
C PRO A 218 -0.10 6.95 -22.35
N CYS A 219 -1.22 7.65 -22.47
CA CYS A 219 -1.26 9.10 -22.33
C CYS A 219 -1.34 9.55 -20.86
N LYS A 220 -1.66 8.64 -19.92
CA LYS A 220 -1.90 8.97 -18.51
C LYS A 220 -1.04 8.20 -17.53
N GLN A 221 -0.36 7.14 -18.00
CA GLN A 221 0.32 6.19 -17.13
C GLN A 221 1.75 5.93 -17.59
N PHE A 222 2.66 5.87 -16.62
CA PHE A 222 4.05 5.50 -16.83
C PHE A 222 4.33 4.14 -16.19
N PHE A 223 5.00 3.27 -16.95
CA PHE A 223 5.34 1.92 -16.51
C PHE A 223 6.85 1.78 -16.38
N PHE A 224 7.28 1.28 -15.23
CA PHE A 224 8.70 1.09 -14.93
C PHE A 224 8.97 -0.35 -14.49
N PRO A 225 9.81 -1.10 -15.23
CA PRO A 225 10.28 -2.40 -14.77
C PRO A 225 11.17 -2.16 -13.55
N VAL A 226 10.89 -2.87 -12.47
CA VAL A 226 11.70 -2.81 -11.25
C VAL A 226 12.10 -4.18 -10.78
N ARG A 227 13.37 -4.27 -10.35
CA ARG A 227 13.88 -5.39 -9.57
C ARG A 227 13.95 -4.96 -8.11
N LEU A 228 12.92 -5.32 -7.34
CA LEU A 228 12.89 -5.04 -5.91
C LEU A 228 13.85 -5.99 -5.20
N LYS A 229 14.89 -5.44 -4.56
CA LYS A 229 15.71 -6.21 -3.62
C LYS A 229 14.97 -6.29 -2.29
N PRO A 230 14.87 -7.46 -1.65
CA PRO A 230 14.33 -7.57 -0.30
C PRO A 230 15.05 -6.59 0.63
N LEU A 231 14.30 -5.92 1.50
CA LEU A 231 14.91 -5.10 2.55
C LEU A 231 15.64 -6.01 3.53
N GLU A 232 16.96 -5.93 3.54
CA GLU A 232 17.80 -6.53 4.58
C GLU A 232 17.71 -5.68 5.83
N VAL A 233 17.24 -6.28 6.93
CA VAL A 233 17.27 -5.66 8.26
C VAL A 233 18.62 -6.00 8.88
N LYS A 234 19.44 -4.98 9.12
CA LYS A 234 20.62 -5.13 9.97
C LYS A 234 20.16 -5.17 11.42
N SER A 235 20.31 -6.31 12.08
CA SER A 235 20.22 -6.45 13.52
C SER A 235 21.31 -5.59 14.19
N GLY A 236 21.04 -5.09 15.40
CA GLY A 236 22.03 -4.39 16.23
C GLY A 236 23.28 -5.22 16.56
N THR A 237 23.28 -6.53 16.24
CA THR A 237 24.42 -7.45 16.37
C THR A 237 25.22 -7.64 15.07
N GLY A 238 24.99 -6.84 14.03
CA GLY A 238 25.79 -6.86 12.79
C GLY A 238 25.35 -7.89 11.73
N GLY A 239 24.37 -8.74 12.02
CA GLY A 239 23.77 -9.65 11.04
C GLY A 239 22.68 -8.99 10.19
N SER A 240 22.68 -9.21 8.87
CA SER A 240 21.61 -8.82 7.95
C SER A 240 20.67 -9.99 7.66
N GLN A 241 19.38 -9.86 7.94
CA GLN A 241 18.37 -10.87 7.61
C GLN A 241 17.22 -10.28 6.79
N PRO A 242 16.65 -11.04 5.83
CA PRO A 242 15.50 -10.59 5.05
C PRO A 242 14.24 -10.45 5.92
N LEU A 243 13.44 -9.43 5.66
CA LEU A 243 12.24 -9.08 6.45
C LEU A 243 11.23 -10.23 6.66
N HIS A 244 11.14 -11.19 5.73
CA HIS A 244 10.20 -12.32 5.84
C HIS A 244 10.66 -13.43 6.81
N GLU A 245 11.91 -13.41 7.24
CA GLU A 245 12.45 -14.34 8.25
C GLU A 245 12.30 -13.81 9.68
N LEU A 246 12.04 -12.50 9.84
CA LEU A 246 11.83 -11.86 11.14
C LEU A 246 10.38 -11.96 11.65
N SER A 247 9.46 -12.47 10.83
CA SER A 247 8.06 -12.72 11.19
C SER A 247 7.83 -14.11 11.81
N GLY A 248 8.77 -14.59 12.62
CA GLY A 248 8.69 -15.83 13.40
C GLY A 248 8.01 -15.64 14.73
#